data_AF-A0A935PY68-F1
#
_entry.id   AF-A0A935PY68-F1
#
_cell.length_a   1.000
_cell.length_b   1.000
_cell.length_c   1.000
_cell.angle_alpha   90.00
_cell.angle_beta   90.00
_cell.angle_gamma   90.00
#
_symmetry.space_group_name_H-M   'P 1'
#
loop_
_entity.id
_entity.type
_entity.pdbx_description
1 polymer ?
#
loop_
_entity_poly.entity_id
_entity_poly.type
_entity_poly.pdbx_seq_one_letter_code
_entity_poly.pdbx_strand_id
1 'polypeptide(L)'
;MPDINNIREYYLTEFRNDLIRFLPNQATPYFGHSWSYDCRGLENVARQKRAQFLLCLYFTVLVDQAMHEHFREAYSRFENLTRYPKFCHGLGQFQKNPRAILSTPDEKGLVDSVALGSYCQAAMDLFVDEVVSFFQEHMPSMSASEFFDKLIYDRDVQIPEIFVALDPATKDRIEYKAY
;
A
#
# COMPACT_ATOMS: atom_id res chain seq x y z
N MET A 1 -0.66 21.96 -17.81
CA MET A 1 0.48 21.35 -17.10
C MET A 1 -0.08 20.18 -16.32
N PRO A 2 0.53 19.00 -16.36
CA PRO A 2 0.14 17.89 -15.49
C PRO A 2 0.26 18.36 -14.04
N ASP A 3 -0.77 18.09 -13.24
CA ASP A 3 -0.79 18.50 -11.85
C ASP A 3 0.16 17.56 -11.11
N ILE A 4 1.35 18.07 -10.77
CA ILE A 4 2.37 17.35 -9.99
C ILE A 4 1.77 16.84 -8.65
N ASN A 5 0.60 17.33 -8.25
CA ASN A 5 -0.15 16.91 -7.07
C ASN A 5 -1.14 15.75 -7.31
N ASN A 6 -1.23 15.16 -8.50
CA ASN A 6 -2.20 14.09 -8.76
C ASN A 6 -1.56 12.70 -8.58
N ILE A 7 -1.84 12.04 -7.46
CA ILE A 7 -1.37 10.67 -7.17
C ILE A 7 -1.86 9.63 -8.20
N ARG A 8 -3.03 9.81 -8.81
CA ARG A 8 -3.52 8.93 -9.87
C ARG A 8 -2.67 9.06 -11.14
N GLU A 9 -2.33 10.29 -11.52
CA GLU A 9 -1.43 10.50 -12.66
C GLU A 9 -0.06 9.87 -12.40
N TYR A 10 0.50 10.08 -11.20
CA TYR A 10 1.74 9.43 -10.77
C TYR A 10 1.65 7.89 -10.87
N TYR A 11 0.56 7.30 -10.36
CA TYR A 11 0.36 5.84 -10.39
C TYR A 11 0.35 5.28 -11.81
N LEU A 12 -0.38 5.94 -12.72
CA LEU A 12 -0.54 5.48 -14.10
C LEU A 12 0.72 5.67 -14.96
N THR A 13 1.56 6.67 -14.65
CA THR A 13 2.65 7.08 -15.55
C THR A 13 4.05 6.83 -15.00
N GLU A 14 4.24 6.85 -13.68
CA GLU A 14 5.56 6.89 -13.07
C GLU A 14 5.81 5.76 -12.07
N PHE A 15 4.78 5.36 -11.30
CA PHE A 15 4.93 4.43 -10.18
C PHE A 15 5.65 3.13 -10.57
N ARG A 16 5.30 2.52 -11.71
CA ARG A 16 5.94 1.28 -12.16
C ARG A 16 7.44 1.45 -12.40
N ASN A 17 7.85 2.57 -12.97
CA ASN A 17 9.27 2.85 -13.24
C ASN A 17 10.04 3.10 -11.95
N ASP A 18 9.44 3.83 -11.01
CA ASP A 18 10.04 4.04 -9.69
C ASP A 18 10.07 2.75 -8.86
N LEU A 19 9.07 1.87 -8.99
CA LEU A 19 9.06 0.55 -8.38
C LEU A 19 10.18 -0.34 -8.93
N ILE A 20 10.47 -0.28 -10.23
CA ILE A 20 11.62 -0.99 -10.84
C ILE A 20 12.95 -0.46 -10.28
N ARG A 21 13.09 0.85 -10.09
CA ARG A 21 14.31 1.44 -9.50
C ARG A 21 14.46 1.08 -8.03
N PHE A 22 13.35 1.06 -7.31
CA PHE A 22 13.29 0.67 -5.90
C PHE A 22 13.62 -0.81 -5.70
N LEU A 23 13.05 -1.68 -6.54
CA LEU A 23 13.16 -3.14 -6.48
C LEU A 23 13.58 -3.71 -7.84
N PRO A 24 14.86 -3.63 -8.21
CA PRO A 24 15.34 -3.99 -9.54
C PRO A 24 15.26 -5.49 -9.84
N ASN A 25 15.32 -6.35 -8.81
CA ASN A 25 15.17 -7.79 -8.98
C ASN A 25 13.69 -8.20 -8.89
N GLN A 26 13.03 -8.25 -10.04
CA GLN A 26 11.62 -8.67 -10.11
C GLN A 26 11.39 -10.18 -10.01
N ALA A 27 12.45 -11.00 -10.13
CA ALA A 27 12.31 -12.46 -10.00
C ALA A 27 12.05 -12.87 -8.53
N THR A 28 12.50 -12.05 -7.58
CA THR A 28 12.26 -12.21 -6.16
C THR A 28 11.74 -10.89 -5.60
N PRO A 29 10.43 -10.60 -5.71
CA PRO A 29 9.86 -9.29 -5.40
C PRO A 29 9.76 -9.04 -3.88
N TYR A 30 10.69 -9.57 -3.09
CA TYR A 30 10.74 -9.44 -1.64
C TYR A 30 11.56 -8.20 -1.27
N PHE A 31 11.03 -7.40 -0.35
CA PHE A 31 11.74 -6.27 0.20
C PHE A 31 11.42 -6.10 1.69
N GLY A 32 12.21 -5.26 2.36
CA GLY A 32 11.93 -4.84 3.72
C GLY A 32 12.75 -5.52 4.80
N HIS A 33 13.68 -6.43 4.48
CA HIS A 33 14.56 -7.09 5.47
C HIS A 33 15.17 -6.09 6.46
N SER A 34 15.76 -5.01 5.95
CA SER A 34 16.42 -3.94 6.71
C SER A 34 15.59 -2.66 6.84
N TRP A 35 14.28 -2.69 6.54
CA TRP A 35 13.43 -1.48 6.45
C TRP A 35 13.51 -0.57 7.67
N SER A 36 13.46 -1.15 8.87
CA SER A 36 13.58 -0.42 10.15
C SER A 36 14.89 0.34 10.31
N TYR A 37 15.92 -0.02 9.57
CA TYR A 37 17.25 0.58 9.62
C TYR A 37 17.45 1.59 8.49
N ASP A 38 17.27 1.17 7.23
CA ASP A 38 17.76 1.91 6.07
C ASP A 38 16.69 2.29 5.03
N CYS A 39 15.46 1.76 5.13
CA CYS A 39 14.44 1.90 4.08
C CYS A 39 15.00 1.61 2.66
N ARG A 40 15.87 0.60 2.54
CA ARG A 40 16.66 0.30 1.34
C ARG A 40 15.86 0.38 0.04
N GLY A 41 16.44 1.07 -0.95
CA GLY A 41 15.87 1.26 -2.28
C GLY A 41 15.18 2.62 -2.42
N LEU A 42 14.72 3.23 -1.32
CA LEU A 42 14.01 4.53 -1.35
C LEU A 42 14.93 5.67 -1.83
N GLU A 43 16.24 5.53 -1.70
CA GLU A 43 17.24 6.42 -2.28
C GLU A 43 17.17 6.51 -3.81
N ASN A 44 16.64 5.47 -4.48
CA ASN A 44 16.47 5.43 -5.93
C ASN A 44 15.17 6.09 -6.40
N VAL A 45 14.32 6.54 -5.47
CA VAL A 45 13.10 7.30 -5.75
C VAL A 45 13.36 8.78 -5.42
N ALA A 46 13.06 9.64 -6.40
CA ALA A 46 13.26 11.08 -6.27
C ALA A 46 12.52 11.63 -5.03
N ARG A 47 13.19 12.46 -4.23
CA ARG A 47 12.71 12.88 -2.90
C ARG A 47 11.29 13.48 -2.94
N GLN A 48 11.02 14.31 -3.94
CA GLN A 48 9.73 14.97 -4.15
C GLN A 48 8.59 14.01 -4.52
N LYS A 49 8.89 12.79 -4.97
CA LYS A 49 7.90 11.76 -5.35
C LYS A 49 7.68 10.72 -4.26
N ARG A 50 8.49 10.72 -3.20
CA ARG A 50 8.47 9.67 -2.18
C ARG A 50 7.12 9.52 -1.49
N ALA A 51 6.40 10.61 -1.26
CA ALA A 51 5.06 10.53 -0.65
C ALA A 51 4.09 9.72 -1.52
N GLN A 52 3.99 10.06 -2.81
CA GLN A 52 3.14 9.33 -3.76
C GLN A 52 3.61 7.88 -3.92
N PHE A 53 4.92 7.67 -4.09
CA PHE A 53 5.52 6.34 -4.21
C PHE A 53 5.17 5.44 -3.02
N LEU A 54 5.38 5.93 -1.79
CA LEU A 54 5.16 5.16 -0.57
C LEU A 54 3.68 4.83 -0.36
N LEU A 55 2.77 5.75 -0.68
CA LEU A 55 1.32 5.49 -0.63
C LEU A 55 0.91 4.41 -1.66
N CYS A 56 1.37 4.51 -2.91
CA CYS A 56 1.09 3.49 -3.91
C CYS A 56 1.70 2.12 -3.53
N LEU A 57 2.93 2.11 -3.01
CA LEU A 57 3.60 0.89 -2.54
C LEU A 57 2.85 0.27 -1.36
N TYR A 58 2.43 1.09 -0.40
CA TYR A 58 1.64 0.67 0.75
C TYR A 58 0.37 -0.07 0.33
N PHE A 59 -0.47 0.53 -0.52
CA PHE A 59 -1.71 -0.12 -0.97
C PHE A 59 -1.44 -1.36 -1.82
N THR A 60 -0.40 -1.34 -2.66
CA THR A 60 0.00 -2.52 -3.46
C THR A 60 0.34 -3.71 -2.56
N VAL A 61 1.14 -3.49 -1.52
CA VAL A 61 1.50 -4.52 -0.53
C VAL A 61 0.28 -4.94 0.27
N LEU A 62 -0.59 -3.99 0.64
CA LEU A 62 -1.81 -4.26 1.39
C LEU A 62 -2.73 -5.22 0.64
N VAL A 63 -2.92 -5.01 -0.67
CA VAL A 63 -3.70 -5.92 -1.51
C VAL A 63 -3.08 -7.31 -1.55
N ASP A 64 -1.77 -7.41 -1.78
CA ASP A 64 -1.10 -8.72 -1.84
C ASP A 64 -1.29 -9.49 -0.54
N GLN A 65 -1.08 -8.84 0.61
CA GLN A 65 -1.22 -9.47 1.91
C GLN A 65 -2.68 -9.87 2.21
N ALA A 66 -3.66 -9.02 1.88
CA ALA A 66 -5.07 -9.32 2.09
C ALA A 66 -5.55 -10.47 1.19
N MET A 67 -5.09 -10.50 -0.07
CA MET A 67 -5.35 -11.62 -0.98
C MET A 67 -4.72 -12.91 -0.47
N HIS A 68 -3.49 -12.86 0.03
CA HIS A 68 -2.81 -14.01 0.61
C HIS A 68 -3.54 -14.55 1.84
N GLU A 69 -4.00 -13.67 2.74
CA GLU A 69 -4.59 -14.10 4.00
C GLU A 69 -6.04 -14.57 3.85
N HIS A 70 -6.87 -13.80 3.16
CA HIS A 70 -8.33 -14.02 3.14
C HIS A 70 -8.82 -14.75 1.88
N PHE A 71 -8.02 -14.79 0.81
CA PHE A 71 -8.43 -15.31 -0.50
C PHE A 71 -7.43 -16.35 -1.06
N ARG A 72 -6.95 -17.26 -0.20
CA ARG A 72 -5.92 -18.27 -0.51
C ARG A 72 -6.17 -19.07 -1.79
N GLU A 73 -7.42 -19.46 -2.04
CA GLU A 73 -7.79 -20.22 -3.24
C GLU A 73 -7.56 -19.43 -4.54
N ALA A 74 -7.77 -18.11 -4.50
CA ALA A 74 -7.58 -17.21 -5.62
C ALA A 74 -6.16 -16.63 -5.71
N TYR A 75 -5.38 -16.73 -4.63
CA TYR A 75 -4.10 -16.05 -4.48
C TYR A 75 -3.08 -16.41 -5.57
N SER A 76 -2.95 -17.69 -5.93
CA SER A 76 -1.98 -18.10 -6.96
C SER A 76 -2.27 -17.44 -8.32
N ARG A 77 -3.56 -17.30 -8.67
CA ARG A 77 -3.95 -16.56 -9.89
C ARG A 77 -3.65 -15.07 -9.74
N PHE A 78 -4.02 -14.47 -8.62
CA PHE A 78 -3.77 -13.07 -8.33
C PHE A 78 -2.27 -12.74 -8.44
N GLU A 79 -1.42 -13.50 -7.76
CA GLU A 79 0.04 -13.30 -7.76
C GLU A 79 0.64 -13.40 -9.16
N ASN A 80 0.16 -14.34 -9.98
CA ASN A 80 0.63 -14.48 -11.36
C ASN A 80 0.27 -13.27 -12.24
N LEU A 81 -0.86 -12.63 -11.98
CA LEU A 81 -1.32 -11.44 -12.70
C LEU A 81 -0.58 -10.17 -12.26
N THR A 82 -0.38 -10.01 -10.96
CA THR A 82 0.08 -8.73 -10.39
C THR A 82 1.58 -8.70 -10.13
N ARG A 83 2.15 -9.82 -9.67
CA ARG A 83 3.54 -9.94 -9.21
C ARG A 83 3.92 -8.81 -8.24
N TYR A 84 2.98 -8.45 -7.36
CA TYR A 84 3.18 -7.36 -6.42
C TYR A 84 4.36 -7.59 -5.48
N PRO A 85 5.06 -6.50 -5.09
CA PRO A 85 6.14 -6.57 -4.12
C PRO A 85 5.61 -7.08 -2.77
N LYS A 86 6.44 -7.88 -2.10
CA LYS A 86 6.13 -8.53 -0.84
C LYS A 86 6.98 -7.93 0.27
N PHE A 87 6.33 -7.31 1.25
CA PHE A 87 7.01 -6.65 2.35
C PHE A 87 7.24 -7.62 3.52
N CYS A 88 8.47 -8.13 3.65
CA CYS A 88 8.76 -9.25 4.54
C CYS A 88 10.18 -9.21 5.14
N HIS A 89 10.42 -10.09 6.11
CA HIS A 89 11.75 -10.43 6.60
C HIS A 89 12.24 -11.77 6.00
N GLY A 90 13.56 -11.87 5.74
CA GLY A 90 14.18 -13.07 5.17
C GLY A 90 13.75 -13.33 3.72
N LEU A 91 13.76 -14.61 3.31
CA LEU A 91 13.32 -15.06 1.99
C LEU A 91 11.78 -15.20 1.90
N GLY A 92 11.02 -14.23 2.41
CA GLY A 92 9.55 -14.25 2.37
C GLY A 92 8.84 -14.96 3.52
N GLN A 93 9.56 -15.35 4.58
CA GLN A 93 9.00 -16.19 5.66
C GLN A 93 8.09 -15.44 6.64
N PHE A 94 8.28 -14.12 6.78
CA PHE A 94 7.53 -13.31 7.75
C PHE A 94 7.05 -12.02 7.11
N GLN A 95 5.75 -11.93 6.85
CA GLN A 95 5.12 -10.69 6.37
C GLN A 95 5.24 -9.61 7.46
N LYS A 96 5.56 -8.39 7.03
CA LYS A 96 5.62 -7.22 7.92
C LYS A 96 4.34 -6.42 7.80
N ASN A 97 3.98 -5.72 8.88
CA ASN A 97 2.86 -4.78 8.85
C ASN A 97 3.10 -3.69 7.79
N PRO A 98 2.22 -3.52 6.79
CA PRO A 98 2.40 -2.56 5.71
C PRO A 98 2.53 -1.11 6.19
N ARG A 99 1.99 -0.74 7.36
CA ARG A 99 2.12 0.64 7.90
C ARG A 99 3.55 1.10 8.02
N ALA A 100 4.49 0.19 8.28
CA ALA A 100 5.90 0.54 8.37
C ALA A 100 6.46 1.11 7.05
N ILE A 101 5.84 0.81 5.90
CA ILE A 101 6.16 1.44 4.61
C ILE A 101 5.99 2.96 4.68
N LEU A 102 5.01 3.45 5.45
CA LEU A 102 4.76 4.88 5.63
C LEU A 102 5.48 5.43 6.86
N SER A 103 5.35 4.78 8.02
CA SER A 103 5.85 5.33 9.29
C SER A 103 7.37 5.37 9.39
N THR A 104 8.08 4.34 8.92
CA THR A 104 9.54 4.28 9.08
C THR A 104 10.27 5.35 8.25
N PRO A 105 9.91 5.60 6.97
CA PRO A 105 10.48 6.74 6.23
C PRO A 105 10.15 8.10 6.86
N ASP A 106 8.96 8.25 7.44
CA ASP A 106 8.53 9.49 8.10
C ASP A 106 9.34 9.77 9.37
N GLU A 107 9.44 8.79 10.28
CA GLU A 107 10.25 8.85 11.50
C GLU A 107 11.74 9.17 11.21
N LYS A 108 12.24 8.75 10.06
CA LYS A 108 13.62 8.99 9.60
C LYS A 108 13.80 10.27 8.79
N GLY A 109 12.74 11.05 8.52
CA GLY A 109 12.79 12.26 7.71
C GLY A 109 13.15 12.03 6.24
N LEU A 110 12.89 10.81 5.73
CA LEU A 110 13.16 10.42 4.34
C LEU A 110 12.03 10.84 3.39
N VAL A 111 10.88 11.22 3.94
CA VAL A 111 9.69 11.71 3.23
C VAL A 111 9.15 12.93 3.98
N ASP A 112 8.42 13.78 3.27
CA ASP A 112 7.71 14.92 3.86
C ASP A 112 6.34 14.44 4.39
N SER A 113 6.14 14.53 5.71
CA SER A 113 4.91 14.13 6.39
C SER A 113 3.69 14.93 5.92
N VAL A 114 3.88 16.21 5.59
CA VAL A 114 2.80 17.08 5.10
C VAL A 114 2.35 16.60 3.73
N ALA A 115 3.30 16.25 2.86
CA ALA A 115 3.00 15.70 1.54
C ALA A 115 2.33 14.31 1.62
N LEU A 116 2.75 13.46 2.56
CA LEU A 116 2.04 12.19 2.81
C LEU A 116 0.58 12.43 3.19
N GLY A 117 0.35 13.34 4.14
CA GLY A 117 -1.00 13.70 4.59
C GLY A 117 -1.86 14.28 3.46
N SER A 118 -1.28 15.13 2.60
CA SER A 118 -2.04 15.78 1.51
C SER A 118 -2.50 14.82 0.42
N TYR A 119 -1.80 13.69 0.22
CA TYR A 119 -2.18 12.69 -0.80
C TYR A 119 -3.01 11.53 -0.25
N CYS A 120 -3.11 11.37 1.06
CA CYS A 120 -3.70 10.18 1.69
C CYS A 120 -5.13 9.86 1.18
N GLN A 121 -6.03 10.85 1.14
CA GLN A 121 -7.39 10.64 0.66
C GLN A 121 -7.43 10.23 -0.82
N ALA A 122 -6.72 10.97 -1.67
CA ALA A 122 -6.67 10.65 -3.11
C ALA A 122 -6.02 9.28 -3.39
N ALA A 123 -5.08 8.85 -2.54
CA ALA A 123 -4.49 7.53 -2.60
C ALA A 123 -5.51 6.43 -2.26
N MET A 124 -6.36 6.67 -1.25
CA MET A 124 -7.43 5.77 -0.86
C MET A 124 -8.46 5.61 -1.99
N ASP A 125 -8.89 6.71 -2.58
CA ASP A 125 -9.86 6.70 -3.69
C ASP A 125 -9.29 5.92 -4.89
N LEU A 126 -8.01 6.16 -5.22
CA LEU A 126 -7.30 5.39 -6.24
C LEU A 126 -7.25 3.90 -5.91
N PHE A 127 -6.88 3.53 -4.68
CA PHE A 127 -6.82 2.14 -4.25
C PHE A 127 -8.16 1.42 -4.41
N VAL A 128 -9.26 2.07 -4.01
CA VAL A 128 -10.60 1.52 -4.15
C VAL A 128 -10.93 1.27 -5.61
N ASP A 129 -10.71 2.28 -6.47
CA ASP A 129 -10.97 2.17 -7.90
C ASP A 129 -10.15 1.07 -8.58
N GLU A 130 -8.86 0.95 -8.23
CA GLU A 130 -7.96 -0.07 -8.79
C GLU A 130 -8.40 -1.48 -8.41
N VAL A 131 -8.77 -1.73 -7.15
CA VAL A 131 -9.27 -3.05 -6.72
C VAL A 131 -10.57 -3.40 -7.42
N VAL A 132 -11.52 -2.46 -7.47
CA VAL A 132 -12.82 -2.66 -8.13
C VAL A 132 -12.62 -2.99 -9.60
N SER A 133 -11.82 -2.17 -10.31
CA SER A 133 -11.56 -2.35 -11.74
C SER A 133 -10.82 -3.65 -12.02
N PHE A 134 -9.78 -3.96 -11.23
CA PHE A 134 -8.99 -5.17 -11.39
C PHE A 134 -9.83 -6.45 -11.20
N PHE A 135 -10.71 -6.50 -10.19
CA PHE A 135 -11.58 -7.66 -10.01
C PHE A 135 -12.61 -7.78 -11.13
N GLN A 136 -13.21 -6.67 -11.57
CA GLN A 136 -14.15 -6.69 -12.69
C GLN A 136 -13.50 -7.22 -13.98
N GLU A 137 -12.28 -6.78 -14.27
CA GLU A 137 -11.60 -7.10 -15.54
C GLU A 137 -10.87 -8.46 -15.51
N HIS A 138 -10.24 -8.81 -14.38
CA HIS A 138 -9.29 -9.91 -14.33
C HIS A 138 -9.68 -11.05 -13.39
N MET A 139 -10.56 -10.80 -12.42
CA MET A 139 -11.00 -11.80 -11.43
C MET A 139 -12.49 -11.68 -11.12
N PRO A 140 -13.40 -11.79 -12.11
CA PRO A 140 -14.83 -11.44 -11.96
C PRO A 140 -15.61 -12.36 -11.01
N SER A 141 -15.03 -13.49 -10.59
CA SER A 141 -15.57 -14.35 -9.54
C SER A 141 -15.35 -13.80 -8.13
N MET A 142 -14.56 -12.73 -7.98
CA MET A 142 -14.29 -12.08 -6.72
C MET A 142 -15.19 -10.85 -6.51
N SER A 143 -15.54 -10.60 -5.25
CA SER A 143 -16.28 -9.41 -4.83
C SER A 143 -15.34 -8.38 -4.19
N ALA A 144 -15.26 -7.19 -4.78
CA ALA A 144 -14.53 -6.08 -4.18
C ALA A 144 -15.10 -5.69 -2.81
N SER A 145 -16.44 -5.78 -2.65
CA SER A 145 -17.09 -5.56 -1.35
C SER A 145 -16.59 -6.54 -0.29
N GLU A 146 -16.57 -7.84 -0.60
CA GLU A 146 -16.08 -8.85 0.35
C GLU A 146 -14.61 -8.65 0.69
N PHE A 147 -13.80 -8.22 -0.29
CA PHE A 147 -12.39 -7.89 -0.07
C PHE A 147 -12.22 -6.72 0.91
N PHE A 148 -12.95 -5.62 0.72
CA PHE A 148 -12.89 -4.49 1.64
C PHE A 148 -13.46 -4.83 3.02
N ASP A 149 -14.51 -5.63 3.10
CA ASP A 149 -15.06 -6.10 4.37
C ASP A 149 -14.00 -6.86 5.17
N LYS A 150 -13.20 -7.72 4.52
CA LYS A 150 -12.10 -8.45 5.19
C LYS A 150 -11.00 -7.52 5.70
N LEU A 151 -10.64 -6.51 4.90
CA LEU A 151 -9.64 -5.51 5.28
C LEU A 151 -10.06 -4.66 6.49
N ILE A 152 -11.34 -4.29 6.58
CA ILE A 152 -11.88 -3.47 7.69
C ILE A 152 -11.68 -4.16 9.05
N TYR A 153 -11.77 -5.49 9.09
CA TYR A 153 -11.65 -6.27 10.34
C TYR A 153 -10.27 -6.90 10.55
N ASP A 154 -9.33 -6.65 9.65
CA ASP A 154 -7.98 -7.18 9.75
C ASP A 154 -7.18 -6.43 10.82
N ARG A 155 -6.68 -7.18 11.80
CA ARG A 155 -5.99 -6.64 12.98
C ARG A 155 -4.66 -5.96 12.63
N ASP A 156 -4.01 -6.41 11.56
CA ASP A 156 -2.76 -5.81 11.09
C ASP A 156 -3.03 -4.60 10.17
N VAL A 157 -4.24 -4.52 9.60
CA VAL A 157 -4.72 -3.43 8.73
C VAL A 157 -5.68 -2.46 9.43
N GLN A 158 -5.79 -2.44 10.77
CA GLN A 158 -6.52 -1.42 11.55
C GLN A 158 -6.12 0.05 11.24
N ILE A 159 -6.48 0.59 10.08
CA ILE A 159 -6.24 1.95 9.64
C ILE A 159 -7.34 2.77 10.31
N PRO A 160 -7.06 3.52 11.39
CA PRO A 160 -8.07 4.37 12.00
C PRO A 160 -8.55 5.42 10.98
N GLU A 161 -7.72 5.79 10.00
CA GLU A 161 -8.09 6.73 8.95
C GLU A 161 -9.13 6.22 7.93
N ILE A 162 -9.26 4.91 7.66
CA ILE A 162 -10.34 4.38 6.80
C ILE A 162 -11.69 4.59 7.48
N PHE A 163 -11.75 4.35 8.80
CA PHE A 163 -12.94 4.62 9.58
C PHE A 163 -13.26 6.11 9.68
N VAL A 164 -12.24 6.97 9.78
CA VAL A 164 -12.43 8.43 9.79
C VAL A 164 -12.85 8.98 8.42
N ALA A 165 -12.40 8.37 7.33
CA ALA A 165 -12.82 8.72 5.97
C ALA A 165 -14.28 8.30 5.68
N LEU A 166 -14.74 7.19 6.26
CA LEU A 166 -16.11 6.68 6.12
C LEU A 166 -17.10 7.26 7.15
N ASP A 167 -16.63 7.63 8.34
CA ASP A 167 -17.40 8.31 9.39
C ASP A 167 -16.49 9.24 10.24
N PRO A 168 -16.51 10.56 9.96
CA PRO A 168 -15.70 11.55 10.67
C PRO A 168 -15.95 11.63 12.19
N ALA A 169 -17.09 11.11 12.69
CA ALA A 169 -17.43 11.10 14.11
C ALA A 169 -16.67 10.03 14.92
N THR A 170 -15.94 9.14 14.24
CA THR A 170 -15.21 8.02 14.88
C THR A 170 -13.97 8.48 15.65
N LYS A 171 -13.45 9.69 15.36
CA LYS A 171 -12.27 10.28 16.02
C LYS A 171 -12.39 10.45 17.55
N ASP A 172 -13.61 10.58 18.07
CA ASP A 172 -13.85 10.93 19.47
C ASP A 172 -14.22 9.72 20.36
N ARG A 173 -14.28 8.51 19.82
CA ARG A 173 -14.62 7.31 20.59
C ARG A 173 -13.40 6.78 21.38
N ILE A 174 -13.60 6.59 22.69
CA ILE A 174 -12.56 6.19 23.66
C ILE A 174 -11.89 4.85 23.30
N GLU A 175 -12.60 3.96 22.62
CA GLU A 175 -12.11 2.66 22.14
C GLU A 175 -10.93 2.78 21.16
N TYR A 176 -10.73 3.97 20.56
CA TYR A 176 -9.62 4.29 19.65
C TYR A 176 -8.48 5.08 20.31
N LYS A 177 -8.59 5.46 21.59
CA LYS A 177 -7.51 6.16 22.32
C LYS A 177 -6.56 5.23 23.06
N ALA A 178 -6.81 3.92 23.00
CA ALA A 178 -5.99 2.89 23.63
C ALA A 178 -5.11 2.10 22.65
N TYR A 179 -5.05 2.52 21.38
CA TYR A 179 -4.14 2.02 20.35
C TYR A 179 -3.30 3.18 19.81
#